data_AF-A0A851F7D5-F1
#
_entry.id   AF-A0A851F7D5-F1
#
_cell.length_a   1.000
_cell.length_b   1.000
_cell.length_c   1.000
_cell.angle_alpha   90.00
_cell.angle_beta   90.00
_cell.angle_gamma   90.00
#
_symmetry.space_group_name_H-M   'P 1'
#
loop_
_entity.id
_entity.type
_entity.pdbx_description
1 polymer ?
#
loop_
_entity_poly.entity_id
_entity_poly.type
_entity_poly.pdbx_seq_one_letter_code
_entity_poly.pdbx_strand_id
1 'polypeptide(L)'
;VYLLKGNDCPFLLRDLLASEQLAAVFGKAVMNVLRIFIGSPYGLNLRNVLWHGFASPQEIPAKYCAMLLFLTVGLGQLLQTYLLQTKCVLVHRPYVIFINLEELVVFPDLNNETLSIAEELVKLSSFVLKTMLPFWIAALTAFKQSRYADSVILLLPQLEVGLRLLFTKMNKCPNRLLTAESSALYTTLDEMLAKHLNNEEVNQLPVVLEEPAMASILKGFVEFLWDFLNHQEGPRIRDRLSHGEINLEAFPREVANQIVAFAITLLCKFPDEDMFSLKEHMVIKSLMNCASCYQSRFHPISRLKKQVLECMKSIHLWSELPTVPEEQVQTIKGLEGNTETTSTLILMISEITSQLLQYRPQNCCNSDDPINSVPTERLLIELCSTRICTLYSPRPVLEIVVILSKINAQCHQVSEQVIASAGVRYTQWMSKTLRSRQRHNYLRMLNSIKFLSPVLQLILILITLELVSVHSVCKKNPFDYQQYLKFLKSILQYTENLVTYTSLQKNKWDETMELTNKALIEIRKINDRKLMLMHLAT
;
A
#
# COMPACT_ATOMS: atom_id res chain seq x y z
N VAL A 1 -27.52 9.55 -7.78
CA VAL A 1 -28.33 9.88 -8.98
C VAL A 1 -28.12 8.89 -10.12
N TYR A 2 -26.90 8.70 -10.63
CA TYR A 2 -26.62 7.73 -11.71
C TYR A 2 -27.03 6.29 -11.38
N LEU A 3 -26.63 5.81 -10.19
CA LEU A 3 -26.99 4.49 -9.70
C LEU A 3 -28.51 4.31 -9.49
N LEU A 4 -29.25 5.39 -9.22
CA LEU A 4 -30.72 5.36 -9.12
C LEU A 4 -31.38 5.08 -10.48
N LYS A 5 -30.67 5.36 -11.58
CA LYS A 5 -31.11 5.15 -12.96
C LYS A 5 -30.44 3.94 -13.62
N GLY A 6 -29.69 3.12 -12.87
CA GLY A 6 -28.97 1.96 -13.41
C GLY A 6 -27.83 2.30 -14.37
N ASN A 7 -27.35 3.55 -14.38
CA ASN A 7 -26.29 4.01 -15.29
C ASN A 7 -24.94 4.10 -14.59
N ASP A 8 -23.87 3.91 -15.37
CA ASP A 8 -22.50 4.13 -14.92
C ASP A 8 -22.23 5.62 -14.65
N CYS A 9 -21.56 5.89 -13.53
CA CYS A 9 -21.20 7.26 -13.14
C CYS A 9 -19.93 7.71 -13.89
N PRO A 10 -19.93 8.88 -14.54
CA PRO A 10 -18.72 9.47 -15.09
C PRO A 10 -17.62 9.58 -14.03
N PHE A 11 -16.39 9.30 -14.44
CA PHE A 11 -15.23 9.34 -13.55
C PHE A 11 -14.78 10.77 -13.21
N LEU A 12 -14.81 11.68 -14.20
CA LEU A 12 -14.38 13.07 -14.02
C LEU A 12 -15.54 13.97 -13.58
N LEU A 13 -15.30 14.86 -12.61
CA LEU A 13 -16.28 15.83 -12.13
C LEU A 13 -16.81 16.73 -13.26
N ARG A 14 -15.94 17.15 -14.19
CA ARG A 14 -16.34 17.95 -15.36
C ARG A 14 -17.41 17.23 -16.19
N ASP A 15 -17.23 15.93 -16.41
CA ASP A 15 -18.13 15.12 -17.23
C ASP A 15 -19.43 14.82 -16.46
N LEU A 16 -19.32 14.64 -15.13
CA LEU A 16 -20.47 14.54 -14.23
C LEU A 16 -21.33 15.82 -14.28
N LEU A 17 -20.71 17.00 -14.23
CA LEU A 17 -21.41 18.29 -14.29
C LEU A 17 -22.00 18.59 -15.67
N ALA A 18 -21.44 18.01 -16.74
CA ALA A 18 -21.96 18.12 -18.10
C ALA A 18 -23.10 17.13 -18.40
N SER A 19 -23.45 16.26 -17.44
CA SER A 19 -24.40 15.17 -17.70
C SER A 19 -25.86 15.60 -17.78
N GLU A 20 -26.58 15.03 -18.74
CA GLU A 20 -28.03 15.19 -18.84
C GLU A 20 -28.76 14.53 -17.65
N GLN A 21 -28.17 13.48 -17.07
CA GLN A 21 -28.74 12.79 -15.92
C GLN A 21 -28.84 13.69 -14.69
N LEU A 22 -27.81 14.52 -14.41
CA LEU A 22 -27.86 15.52 -13.34
C LEU A 22 -28.68 16.74 -13.75
N ALA A 23 -28.60 17.19 -15.01
CA ALA A 23 -29.42 18.30 -15.49
C ALA A 23 -30.92 18.01 -15.39
N ALA A 24 -31.35 16.76 -15.56
CA ALA A 24 -32.74 16.34 -15.37
C ALA A 24 -33.22 16.43 -13.91
N VAL A 25 -32.30 16.41 -12.93
CA VAL A 25 -32.63 16.52 -11.50
C VAL A 25 -32.50 17.95 -11.01
N PHE A 26 -31.39 18.60 -11.36
CA PHE A 26 -31.00 19.91 -10.80
C PHE A 26 -31.31 21.09 -11.74
N GLY A 27 -31.68 20.81 -12.99
CA GLY A 27 -31.92 21.82 -14.01
C GLY A 27 -30.65 22.26 -14.74
N LYS A 28 -30.77 22.49 -16.06
CA LYS A 28 -29.65 22.88 -16.93
C LYS A 28 -28.95 24.16 -16.45
N ALA A 29 -29.72 25.16 -15.99
CA ALA A 29 -29.18 26.43 -15.53
C ALA A 29 -28.25 26.27 -14.31
N VAL A 30 -28.67 25.49 -13.31
CA VAL A 30 -27.86 25.20 -12.11
C VAL A 30 -26.59 24.45 -12.49
N MET A 31 -26.69 23.44 -13.34
CA MET A 31 -25.54 22.67 -13.82
C MET A 31 -24.54 23.54 -14.61
N ASN A 32 -25.03 24.46 -15.44
CA ASN A 32 -24.17 25.41 -16.17
C ASN A 32 -23.41 26.33 -15.22
N VAL A 33 -24.04 26.84 -14.16
CA VAL A 33 -23.37 27.66 -13.14
C VAL A 33 -22.31 26.84 -12.41
N LEU A 34 -22.63 25.62 -11.97
CA LEU A 34 -21.66 24.73 -11.31
C LEU A 34 -20.46 24.42 -12.22
N ARG A 35 -20.69 24.23 -13.52
CA ARG A 35 -19.61 24.00 -14.50
C ARG A 35 -18.66 25.18 -14.60
N ILE A 36 -19.17 26.42 -14.51
CA ILE A 36 -18.34 27.63 -14.47
C ILE A 36 -17.54 27.70 -13.17
N PHE A 37 -18.15 27.40 -12.03
CA PHE A 37 -17.51 27.54 -10.72
C PHE A 37 -16.47 26.45 -10.41
N ILE A 38 -16.79 25.18 -10.63
CA ILE A 38 -15.99 24.03 -10.16
C ILE A 38 -15.73 22.98 -11.24
N GLY A 39 -16.16 23.21 -12.48
CA GLY A 39 -16.15 22.22 -13.55
C GLY A 39 -14.91 22.24 -14.44
N SER A 40 -14.94 23.04 -15.50
CA SER A 40 -13.90 22.99 -16.54
C SER A 40 -12.78 24.02 -16.31
N PRO A 41 -11.56 23.77 -16.84
CA PRO A 41 -10.48 24.75 -16.83
C PRO A 41 -10.80 26.04 -17.60
N TYR A 42 -11.82 26.04 -18.46
CA TYR A 42 -12.34 27.24 -19.12
C TYR A 42 -13.26 28.12 -18.23
N GLY A 43 -13.57 27.68 -17.01
CA GLY A 43 -14.33 28.44 -16.01
C GLY A 43 -13.41 28.98 -14.90
N LEU A 44 -14.01 29.34 -13.75
CA LEU A 44 -13.25 29.72 -12.55
C LEU A 44 -12.43 28.56 -11.98
N ASN A 45 -12.92 27.32 -12.15
CA ASN A 45 -12.27 26.09 -11.70
C ASN A 45 -11.80 26.14 -10.22
N LEU A 46 -12.62 26.74 -9.35
CA LEU A 46 -12.26 27.07 -7.97
C LEU A 46 -11.80 25.85 -7.18
N ARG A 47 -12.40 24.67 -7.43
CA ARG A 47 -11.99 23.40 -6.81
C ARG A 47 -10.49 23.16 -7.02
N ASN A 48 -10.02 23.20 -8.26
CA ASN A 48 -8.64 22.87 -8.58
C ASN A 48 -7.70 24.02 -8.20
N VAL A 49 -8.10 25.27 -8.44
CA VAL A 49 -7.31 26.45 -8.05
C VAL A 49 -7.03 26.46 -6.54
N LEU A 50 -8.05 26.19 -5.70
CA LEU A 50 -7.90 26.16 -4.25
C LEU A 50 -7.20 24.88 -3.75
N TRP A 51 -7.60 23.70 -4.23
CA TRP A 51 -7.07 22.43 -3.72
C TRP A 51 -5.59 22.21 -4.07
N HIS A 52 -5.12 22.81 -5.16
CA HIS A 52 -3.71 22.79 -5.54
C HIS A 52 -2.92 24.03 -5.05
N GLY A 53 -3.55 24.91 -4.26
CA GLY A 53 -2.91 26.03 -3.60
C GLY A 53 -2.49 27.18 -4.53
N PHE A 54 -3.18 27.40 -5.64
CA PHE A 54 -2.88 28.51 -6.56
C PHE A 54 -3.43 29.87 -6.09
N ALA A 55 -4.35 29.88 -5.13
CA ALA A 55 -4.95 31.10 -4.61
C ALA A 55 -4.46 31.42 -3.19
N SER A 56 -3.93 32.62 -2.99
CA SER A 56 -3.56 33.14 -1.68
C SER A 56 -4.80 33.51 -0.87
N PRO A 57 -4.67 33.67 0.46
CA PRO A 57 -5.70 34.27 1.29
C PRO A 57 -6.25 35.57 0.67
N GLN A 58 -7.56 35.76 0.76
CA GLN A 58 -8.31 36.91 0.22
C GLN A 58 -8.29 37.10 -1.32
N GLU A 59 -7.55 36.32 -2.09
CA GLU A 59 -7.60 36.41 -3.57
C GLU A 59 -8.94 35.95 -4.15
N ILE A 60 -9.59 34.98 -3.50
CA ILE A 60 -10.93 34.54 -3.89
C ILE A 60 -11.98 35.40 -3.18
N PRO A 61 -12.83 36.14 -3.92
CA PRO A 61 -13.89 36.94 -3.33
C PRO A 61 -14.87 36.09 -2.50
N ALA A 62 -15.19 36.53 -1.29
CA ALA A 62 -16.11 35.82 -0.38
C ALA A 62 -17.49 35.52 -1.00
N LYS A 63 -17.94 36.36 -1.94
CA LYS A 63 -19.17 36.15 -2.73
C LYS A 63 -19.18 34.82 -3.50
N TYR A 64 -18.03 34.30 -3.92
CA TYR A 64 -17.95 33.00 -4.59
C TYR A 64 -18.15 31.84 -3.62
N CYS A 65 -17.59 31.91 -2.41
CA CYS A 65 -17.89 30.95 -1.35
C CYS A 65 -19.37 30.99 -0.96
N ALA A 66 -19.93 32.18 -0.74
CA ALA A 66 -21.35 32.34 -0.43
C ALA A 66 -22.25 31.74 -1.54
N MET A 67 -21.89 31.95 -2.81
CA MET A 67 -22.60 31.35 -3.94
C MET A 67 -22.52 29.82 -3.93
N LEU A 68 -21.34 29.23 -3.65
CA LEU A 68 -21.18 27.78 -3.58
C LEU A 68 -21.98 27.17 -2.42
N LEU A 69 -22.03 27.84 -1.26
CA LEU A 69 -22.86 27.41 -0.13
C LEU A 69 -24.34 27.44 -0.51
N PHE A 70 -24.80 28.54 -1.12
CA PHE A 70 -26.18 28.67 -1.58
C PHE A 70 -26.55 27.60 -2.61
N LEU A 71 -25.69 27.36 -3.60
CA LEU A 71 -25.86 26.29 -4.59
C LEU A 71 -25.93 24.92 -3.92
N THR A 72 -25.07 24.65 -2.94
CA THR A 72 -25.05 23.35 -2.24
C THR A 72 -26.37 23.09 -1.50
N VAL A 73 -26.88 24.09 -0.77
CA VAL A 73 -28.17 23.99 -0.07
C VAL A 73 -29.32 23.83 -1.09
N GLY A 74 -29.30 24.62 -2.17
CA GLY A 74 -30.30 24.54 -3.23
C GLY A 74 -30.32 23.17 -3.94
N LEU A 75 -29.15 22.59 -4.22
CA LEU A 75 -29.03 21.24 -4.75
C LEU A 75 -29.65 20.20 -3.81
N GLY A 76 -29.45 20.34 -2.50
CA GLY A 76 -30.07 19.48 -1.50
C GLY A 76 -31.60 19.51 -1.56
N GLN A 77 -32.19 20.70 -1.67
CA GLN A 77 -33.65 20.88 -1.79
C GLN A 77 -34.21 20.28 -3.09
N LEU A 78 -33.52 20.50 -4.21
CA LEU A 78 -33.90 19.93 -5.51
C LEU A 78 -33.80 18.40 -5.48
N LEU A 79 -32.75 17.86 -4.89
CA LEU A 79 -32.58 16.41 -4.73
C LEU A 79 -33.70 15.81 -3.88
N GLN A 80 -34.02 16.43 -2.74
CA GLN A 80 -35.08 15.96 -1.85
C GLN A 80 -36.44 15.96 -2.57
N THR A 81 -36.74 17.02 -3.32
CA THR A 81 -37.97 17.12 -4.12
C THR A 81 -38.04 16.01 -5.16
N TYR A 82 -36.95 15.78 -5.89
CA TYR A 82 -36.87 14.71 -6.88
C TYR A 82 -37.08 13.32 -6.26
N LEU A 83 -36.44 13.03 -5.11
CA LEU A 83 -36.58 11.76 -4.41
C LEU A 83 -38.03 11.52 -3.94
N LEU A 84 -38.70 12.56 -3.43
CA LEU A 84 -40.12 12.49 -3.04
C LEU A 84 -41.03 12.19 -4.25
N GLN A 85 -40.82 12.88 -5.37
CA GLN A 85 -41.61 12.69 -6.59
C GLN A 85 -41.41 11.30 -7.21
N THR A 86 -40.17 10.82 -7.22
CA THR A 86 -39.81 9.53 -7.85
C THR A 86 -39.95 8.34 -6.89
N LYS A 87 -40.20 8.59 -5.60
CA LYS A 87 -40.22 7.58 -4.53
C LYS A 87 -38.93 6.74 -4.48
N CYS A 88 -37.81 7.33 -4.91
CA CYS A 88 -36.50 6.69 -4.86
C CYS A 88 -35.86 6.86 -3.48
N VAL A 89 -35.14 5.84 -3.02
CA VAL A 89 -34.31 5.92 -1.80
C VAL A 89 -32.88 6.25 -2.20
N LEU A 90 -32.34 7.33 -1.64
CA LEU A 90 -30.93 7.68 -1.82
C LEU A 90 -30.06 6.87 -0.85
N VAL A 91 -29.33 5.89 -1.39
CA VAL A 91 -28.33 5.15 -0.62
C VAL A 91 -27.00 5.88 -0.72
N HIS A 92 -26.48 6.33 0.42
CA HIS A 92 -25.16 6.93 0.52
C HIS A 92 -24.09 5.84 0.55
N ARG A 93 -22.96 6.10 -0.11
CA ARG A 93 -21.77 5.26 0.09
C ARG A 93 -21.28 5.45 1.53
N PRO A 94 -20.90 4.37 2.23
CA PRO A 94 -20.32 4.51 3.55
C PRO A 94 -19.01 5.30 3.47
N TYR A 95 -18.70 6.05 4.53
CA TYR A 95 -17.42 6.71 4.65
C TYR A 95 -16.28 5.69 4.67
N VAL A 96 -15.16 6.07 4.07
CA VAL A 96 -13.91 5.33 4.17
C VAL A 96 -13.39 5.50 5.58
N ILE A 97 -13.05 4.37 6.21
CA ILE A 97 -12.43 4.32 7.53
C ILE A 97 -10.97 3.93 7.33
N PHE A 98 -10.06 4.63 8.00
CA PHE A 98 -8.66 4.24 8.04
C PHE A 98 -8.49 3.01 8.93
N ILE A 99 -8.27 1.85 8.32
CA ILE A 99 -8.02 0.59 9.00
C ILE A 99 -6.53 0.52 9.37
N ASN A 100 -6.19 -0.07 10.52
CA ASN A 100 -4.82 -0.23 11.04
C ASN A 100 -4.05 1.10 11.18
N LEU A 101 -4.56 2.03 11.99
CA LEU A 101 -3.88 3.31 12.28
C LEU A 101 -2.43 3.15 12.75
N GLU A 102 -2.10 2.04 13.42
CA GLU A 102 -0.74 1.68 13.82
C GLU A 102 0.25 1.64 12.64
N GLU A 103 -0.20 1.16 11.46
CA GLU A 103 0.62 1.14 10.24
C GLU A 103 0.92 2.55 9.71
N LEU A 104 0.14 3.55 10.10
CA LEU A 104 0.34 4.95 9.71
C LEU A 104 1.26 5.70 10.67
N VAL A 105 1.53 5.18 11.87
CA VAL A 105 2.38 5.89 12.84
C VAL A 105 3.84 5.85 12.41
N VAL A 106 4.36 6.99 11.97
CA VAL A 106 5.76 7.22 11.54
C VAL A 106 6.46 8.18 12.50
N PHE A 107 5.78 9.27 12.81
CA PHE A 107 6.23 10.34 13.68
C PHE A 107 5.63 10.20 15.08
N PRO A 108 6.38 10.64 16.12
CA PRO A 108 5.83 10.74 17.47
C PRO A 108 4.67 11.73 17.54
N ASP A 109 3.88 11.63 18.61
CA ASP A 109 2.79 12.56 18.89
C ASP A 109 3.31 13.99 19.07
N LEU A 110 2.69 14.93 18.37
CA LEU A 110 3.01 16.35 18.45
C LEU A 110 2.43 16.94 19.74
N ASN A 111 3.31 17.53 20.55
CA ASN A 111 2.95 18.27 21.76
C ASN A 111 2.86 19.79 21.49
N ASN A 112 2.38 20.55 22.48
CA ASN A 112 2.24 22.00 22.36
C ASN A 112 3.57 22.72 22.08
N GLU A 113 4.67 22.24 22.66
CA GLU A 113 6.01 22.78 22.42
C GLU A 113 6.40 22.65 20.94
N THR A 114 6.21 21.48 20.34
CA THR A 114 6.48 21.22 18.92
C THR A 114 5.66 22.14 18.02
N LEU A 115 4.38 22.33 18.36
CA LEU A 115 3.49 23.18 17.59
C LEU A 115 3.86 24.68 17.71
N SER A 116 4.33 25.12 18.87
CA SER A 116 4.85 26.49 19.05
C SER A 116 6.14 26.70 18.24
N ILE A 117 7.04 25.72 18.23
CA ILE A 117 8.23 25.76 17.37
C ILE A 117 7.80 25.80 15.89
N ALA A 118 6.82 24.99 15.50
CA ALA A 118 6.28 24.98 14.13
C ALA A 118 5.76 26.35 13.69
N GLU A 119 5.05 27.09 14.56
CA GLU A 119 4.58 28.45 14.26
C GLU A 119 5.70 29.44 13.96
N GLU A 120 6.86 29.31 14.63
CA GLU A 120 8.05 30.09 14.32
C GLU A 120 8.74 29.60 13.03
N LEU A 121 8.87 28.29 12.85
CA LEU A 121 9.45 27.69 11.64
C LEU A 121 8.72 28.12 10.37
N VAL A 122 7.39 28.20 10.41
CA VAL A 122 6.57 28.65 9.27
C VAL A 122 6.93 30.07 8.82
N LYS A 123 7.29 30.96 9.75
CA LYS A 123 7.63 32.36 9.42
C LYS A 123 9.02 32.51 8.80
N LEU A 124 9.92 31.57 9.11
CA LEU A 124 11.34 31.63 8.78
C LEU A 124 11.76 30.69 7.64
N SER A 125 10.94 29.71 7.29
CA SER A 125 11.31 28.71 6.28
C SER A 125 11.13 29.23 4.86
N SER A 126 12.15 29.09 4.03
CA SER A 126 12.08 29.34 2.58
C SER A 126 11.10 28.43 1.83
N PHE A 127 10.61 27.36 2.48
CA PHE A 127 9.55 26.51 1.95
C PHE A 127 8.18 27.20 1.93
N VAL A 128 7.99 28.24 2.75
CA VAL A 128 6.70 28.94 2.91
C VAL A 128 6.66 30.18 2.04
N LEU A 129 5.69 30.26 1.14
CA LEU A 129 5.40 31.49 0.42
C LEU A 129 4.77 32.50 1.40
N LYS A 130 5.34 33.71 1.51
CA LYS A 130 4.89 34.72 2.49
C LYS A 130 3.39 35.04 2.41
N THR A 131 2.82 35.04 1.20
CA THR A 131 1.38 35.27 0.99
C THR A 131 0.52 34.15 1.56
N MET A 132 1.05 32.93 1.66
CA MET A 132 0.35 31.74 2.16
C MET A 132 0.46 31.52 3.67
N LEU A 133 1.27 32.34 4.37
CA LEU A 133 1.48 32.28 5.81
C LEU A 133 0.17 32.15 6.64
N PRO A 134 -0.92 32.89 6.34
CA PRO A 134 -2.17 32.75 7.09
C PRO A 134 -2.77 31.34 7.07
N PHE A 135 -2.64 30.60 5.96
CA PHE A 135 -3.16 29.23 5.88
C PHE A 135 -2.35 28.25 6.72
N TRP A 136 -1.02 28.41 6.76
CA TRP A 136 -0.17 27.60 7.63
C TRP A 136 -0.50 27.80 9.12
N ILE A 137 -0.62 29.05 9.56
CA ILE A 137 -0.99 29.35 10.96
C ILE A 137 -2.39 28.83 11.29
N ALA A 138 -3.36 28.98 10.37
CA ALA A 138 -4.70 28.44 10.54
C ALA A 138 -4.70 26.90 10.62
N ALA A 139 -3.85 26.22 9.85
CA ALA A 139 -3.71 24.77 9.91
C ALA A 139 -3.18 24.30 11.28
N LEU A 140 -2.12 24.94 11.80
CA LEU A 140 -1.56 24.63 13.13
C LEU A 140 -2.56 24.95 14.25
N THR A 141 -3.27 26.07 14.14
CA THR A 141 -4.32 26.46 15.10
C THR A 141 -5.47 25.45 15.11
N ALA A 142 -5.93 25.00 13.93
CA ALA A 142 -6.96 23.98 13.83
C ALA A 142 -6.53 22.66 14.49
N PHE A 143 -5.26 22.26 14.35
CA PHE A 143 -4.72 21.08 15.03
C PHE A 143 -4.77 21.23 16.55
N LYS A 144 -4.32 22.38 17.08
CA LYS A 144 -4.38 22.71 18.52
C LYS A 144 -5.81 22.68 19.07
N GLN A 145 -6.80 23.01 18.23
CA GLN A 145 -8.23 23.00 18.58
C GLN A 145 -8.91 21.64 18.33
N SER A 146 -8.14 20.57 18.07
CA SER A 146 -8.66 19.24 17.73
C SER A 146 -9.54 19.19 16.46
N ARG A 147 -9.45 20.22 15.60
CA ARG A 147 -10.07 20.24 14.27
C ARG A 147 -9.11 19.63 13.25
N TYR A 148 -8.92 18.31 13.37
CA TYR A 148 -7.89 17.57 12.62
C TYR A 148 -8.11 17.57 11.11
N ALA A 149 -9.35 17.40 10.66
CA ALA A 149 -9.69 17.49 9.24
C ALA A 149 -9.35 18.88 8.67
N ASP A 150 -9.77 19.95 9.35
CA ASP A 150 -9.54 21.33 8.91
C ASP A 150 -8.04 21.63 8.81
N SER A 151 -7.27 21.14 9.80
CA SER A 151 -5.82 21.25 9.80
C SER A 151 -5.20 20.65 8.54
N VAL A 152 -5.55 19.39 8.21
CA VAL A 152 -5.02 18.67 7.04
C VAL A 152 -5.51 19.29 5.73
N ILE A 153 -6.79 19.69 5.66
CA ILE A 153 -7.39 20.35 4.48
C ILE A 153 -6.66 21.66 4.16
N LEU A 154 -6.32 22.45 5.18
CA LEU A 154 -5.56 23.69 4.99
C LEU A 154 -4.11 23.43 4.64
N LEU A 155 -3.49 22.39 5.22
CA LEU A 155 -2.06 22.10 5.11
C LEU A 155 -1.66 21.42 3.79
N LEU A 156 -2.47 20.48 3.26
CA LEU A 156 -2.15 19.74 2.04
C LEU A 156 -1.88 20.66 0.83
N PRO A 157 -2.72 21.68 0.54
CA PRO A 157 -2.41 22.64 -0.53
C PRO A 157 -1.11 23.39 -0.26
N GLN A 158 -0.77 23.70 1.00
CA GLN A 158 0.46 24.41 1.33
C GLN A 158 1.72 23.55 1.11
N LEU A 159 1.63 22.25 1.41
CA LEU A 159 2.68 21.30 1.05
C LEU A 159 2.90 21.28 -0.46
N GLU A 160 1.82 21.27 -1.24
CA GLU A 160 1.90 21.30 -2.70
C GLU A 160 2.55 22.60 -3.21
N VAL A 161 2.18 23.76 -2.63
CA VAL A 161 2.79 25.05 -2.97
C VAL A 161 4.27 25.12 -2.62
N GLY A 162 4.65 24.68 -1.42
CA GLY A 162 6.06 24.69 -1.00
C GLY A 162 6.91 23.76 -1.86
N LEU A 163 6.40 22.57 -2.18
CA LEU A 163 7.06 21.65 -3.13
C LEU A 163 7.18 22.28 -4.52
N ARG A 164 6.16 23.02 -4.98
CA ARG A 164 6.18 23.72 -6.28
C ARG A 164 7.19 24.86 -6.30
N LEU A 165 7.30 25.61 -5.21
CA LEU A 165 8.32 26.63 -5.04
C LEU A 165 9.72 26.04 -5.17
N LEU A 166 10.00 24.93 -4.48
CA LEU A 166 11.27 24.23 -4.59
C LEU A 166 11.49 23.65 -6.00
N PHE A 167 10.47 22.99 -6.57
CA PHE A 167 10.52 22.41 -7.90
C PHE A 167 10.96 23.44 -8.95
N THR A 168 10.30 24.60 -8.95
CA THR A 168 10.57 25.66 -9.92
C THR A 168 11.93 26.30 -9.73
N LYS A 169 12.38 26.46 -8.48
CA LYS A 169 13.72 26.95 -8.16
C LYS A 169 14.81 25.97 -8.60
N MET A 170 14.69 24.70 -8.23
CA MET A 170 15.73 23.68 -8.47
C MET A 170 15.82 23.27 -9.95
N ASN A 171 14.68 23.21 -10.65
CA ASN A 171 14.65 22.91 -12.08
C ASN A 171 14.68 24.18 -12.96
N LYS A 172 14.97 25.37 -12.40
CA LYS A 172 15.11 26.65 -13.13
C LYS A 172 13.92 26.97 -14.06
N CYS A 173 12.70 26.73 -13.59
CA CYS A 173 11.46 26.93 -14.36
C CYS A 173 10.45 27.82 -13.60
N PRO A 174 10.78 29.09 -13.32
CA PRO A 174 9.96 29.97 -12.47
C PRO A 174 8.54 30.20 -13.00
N ASN A 175 8.36 30.18 -14.33
CA ASN A 175 7.06 30.35 -14.98
C ASN A 175 6.03 29.31 -14.53
N ARG A 176 6.49 28.14 -14.06
CA ARG A 176 5.65 27.01 -13.67
C ARG A 176 5.03 27.12 -12.26
N LEU A 177 5.39 28.17 -11.50
CA LEU A 177 4.95 28.35 -10.11
C LEU A 177 3.46 28.67 -10.03
N LEU A 178 2.98 29.54 -10.92
CA LEU A 178 1.60 30.02 -10.96
C LEU A 178 0.86 29.57 -12.23
N THR A 179 1.37 28.59 -12.97
CA THR A 179 0.70 28.11 -14.19
C THR A 179 -0.59 27.38 -13.83
N ALA A 180 -1.69 28.12 -13.92
CA ALA A 180 -3.06 27.66 -13.83
C ALA A 180 -3.82 27.96 -15.14
N GLU A 181 -3.12 27.89 -16.27
CA GLU A 181 -3.68 28.24 -17.58
C GLU A 181 -4.63 27.18 -18.11
N SER A 182 -5.69 27.59 -18.79
CA SER A 182 -6.67 26.66 -19.37
C SER A 182 -6.08 25.74 -20.46
N SER A 183 -4.95 26.13 -21.05
CA SER A 183 -4.21 25.43 -22.12
C SER A 183 -3.05 24.57 -21.64
N ALA A 184 -2.70 24.64 -20.35
CA ALA A 184 -1.57 23.90 -19.77
C ALA A 184 -2.04 23.03 -18.59
N LEU A 185 -1.41 21.87 -18.43
CA LEU A 185 -1.66 21.05 -17.24
C LEU A 185 -1.06 21.73 -16.01
N TYR A 186 -1.76 21.63 -14.88
CA TYR A 186 -1.24 22.09 -13.60
C TYR A 186 0.05 21.35 -13.25
N THR A 187 1.03 22.06 -12.68
CA THR A 187 2.19 21.42 -12.04
C THR A 187 1.71 20.71 -10.76
N THR A 188 1.37 19.42 -10.90
CA THR A 188 0.82 18.57 -9.84
C THR A 188 1.91 17.89 -9.03
N LEU A 189 1.54 17.30 -7.88
CA LEU A 189 2.44 16.52 -7.04
C LEU A 189 3.16 15.40 -7.81
N ASP A 190 2.45 14.69 -8.69
CA ASP A 190 3.02 13.60 -9.49
C ASP A 190 4.14 14.09 -10.40
N GLU A 191 3.95 15.26 -11.02
CA GLU A 191 4.97 15.86 -11.89
C GLU A 191 6.15 16.39 -11.08
N MET A 192 5.90 17.04 -9.94
CA MET A 192 6.96 17.55 -9.07
C MET A 192 7.84 16.43 -8.50
N LEU A 193 7.26 15.25 -8.25
CA LEU A 193 7.96 14.09 -7.71
C LEU A 193 8.37 13.07 -8.78
N ALA A 194 8.19 13.35 -10.07
CA ALA A 194 8.62 12.47 -11.14
C ALA A 194 10.15 12.38 -11.22
N LYS A 195 10.70 11.26 -11.69
CA LYS A 195 12.15 11.08 -11.84
C LYS A 195 12.76 11.99 -12.90
N HIS A 196 12.04 12.17 -14.01
CA HIS A 196 12.47 12.98 -15.14
C HIS A 196 11.37 13.98 -15.49
N LEU A 197 11.78 15.11 -16.02
CA LEU A 197 10.92 16.13 -16.59
C LEU A 197 10.44 15.71 -17.99
N ASN A 198 9.51 16.48 -18.58
CA ASN A 198 8.96 16.18 -19.90
C ASN A 198 9.99 16.22 -21.04
N ASN A 199 11.12 16.91 -20.84
CA ASN A 199 12.26 16.97 -21.75
C ASN A 199 13.33 15.89 -21.44
N GLU A 200 12.98 14.86 -20.65
CA GLU A 200 13.84 13.76 -20.22
C GLU A 200 15.00 14.16 -19.27
N GLU A 201 15.14 15.44 -18.94
CA GLU A 201 16.11 15.89 -17.94
C GLU A 201 15.77 15.34 -16.55
N VAL A 202 16.80 15.08 -15.75
CA VAL A 202 16.61 14.60 -14.37
C VAL A 202 15.96 15.70 -13.53
N ASN A 203 14.84 15.36 -12.89
CA ASN A 203 14.19 16.27 -11.95
C ASN A 203 15.05 16.42 -10.69
N GLN A 204 15.44 17.64 -10.38
CA GLN A 204 16.32 17.95 -9.25
C GLN A 204 15.61 17.95 -7.90
N LEU A 205 14.28 18.09 -7.87
CA LEU A 205 13.54 18.16 -6.60
C LEU A 205 13.68 16.86 -5.78
N PRO A 206 13.39 15.65 -6.31
CA PRO A 206 13.58 14.42 -5.56
C PRO A 206 15.02 14.22 -5.09
N VAL A 207 16.00 14.61 -5.90
CA VAL A 207 17.43 14.52 -5.54
C VAL A 207 17.71 15.34 -4.28
N VAL A 208 17.33 16.61 -4.26
CA VAL A 208 17.53 17.50 -3.10
C VAL A 208 16.73 17.05 -1.87
N LEU A 209 15.50 16.53 -2.07
CA LEU A 209 14.70 15.99 -0.96
C LEU A 209 15.34 14.74 -0.34
N GLU A 210 16.05 13.94 -1.13
CA GLU A 210 16.77 12.74 -0.69
C GLU A 210 18.24 12.96 -0.33
N GLU A 211 18.80 14.15 -0.60
CA GLU A 211 20.18 14.45 -0.24
C GLU A 211 20.36 14.38 1.29
N PRO A 212 21.33 13.58 1.77
CA PRO A 212 21.62 13.48 3.19
C PRO A 212 22.30 14.77 3.66
N ALA A 213 21.71 15.45 4.65
CA ALA A 213 22.32 16.64 5.25
C ALA A 213 23.59 16.31 6.07
N MET A 214 23.78 15.04 6.44
CA MET A 214 24.95 14.48 7.12
C MET A 214 25.13 13.03 6.67
N ALA A 215 26.39 12.58 6.55
CA ALA A 215 26.84 11.30 5.98
C ALA A 215 26.17 10.05 6.60
N SER A 216 24.93 9.77 6.23
CA SER A 216 24.18 8.56 6.57
C SER A 216 23.06 8.39 5.53
N ILE A 217 22.78 7.15 5.14
CA ILE A 217 21.87 6.74 4.05
C ILE A 217 20.42 7.05 4.45
N LEU A 218 20.05 8.32 4.37
CA LEU A 218 18.82 8.89 4.91
C LEU A 218 17.98 9.45 3.77
N LYS A 219 17.00 8.64 3.34
CA LYS A 219 16.15 8.87 2.16
C LYS A 219 14.74 8.39 2.47
N GLY A 220 13.85 9.29 2.86
CA GLY A 220 12.48 8.91 3.21
C GLY A 220 11.41 9.96 2.89
N PHE A 221 11.81 11.20 2.55
CA PHE A 221 10.85 12.27 2.25
C PHE A 221 9.99 11.97 1.02
N VAL A 222 10.63 11.58 -0.09
CA VAL A 222 9.93 11.26 -1.34
C VAL A 222 9.09 10.00 -1.16
N GLU A 223 9.62 8.97 -0.48
CA GLU A 223 8.84 7.76 -0.18
C GLU A 223 7.61 8.07 0.67
N PHE A 224 7.71 8.93 1.69
CA PHE A 224 6.56 9.31 2.53
C PHE A 224 5.48 10.01 1.73
N LEU A 225 5.85 10.97 0.87
CA LEU A 225 4.91 11.66 0.00
C LEU A 225 4.18 10.68 -0.93
N TRP A 226 4.90 9.75 -1.54
CA TRP A 226 4.29 8.72 -2.38
C TRP A 226 3.36 7.80 -1.58
N ASP A 227 3.77 7.33 -0.40
CA ASP A 227 2.96 6.44 0.44
C ASP A 227 1.67 7.08 0.91
N PHE A 228 1.75 8.29 1.50
CA PHE A 228 0.58 8.91 2.15
C PHE A 228 -0.38 9.56 1.16
N LEU A 229 0.12 10.02 0.01
CA LEU A 229 -0.67 10.82 -0.92
C LEU A 229 -1.04 10.07 -2.21
N ASN A 230 -0.20 9.15 -2.71
CA ASN A 230 -0.33 8.62 -4.07
C ASN A 230 -0.51 7.10 -4.20
N HIS A 231 0.19 6.28 -3.40
CA HIS A 231 0.17 4.82 -3.56
C HIS A 231 -1.25 4.26 -3.41
N GLN A 232 -1.65 3.37 -4.33
CA GLN A 232 -3.03 2.86 -4.41
C GLN A 232 -3.50 2.15 -3.14
N GLU A 233 -2.58 1.39 -2.51
CA GLU A 233 -2.81 0.68 -1.24
C GLU A 233 -2.47 1.53 -0.01
N GLY A 234 -2.10 2.79 -0.22
CA GLY A 234 -1.84 3.78 0.82
C GLY A 234 -3.10 4.53 1.25
N PRO A 235 -3.00 5.39 2.28
CA PRO A 235 -4.16 6.10 2.81
C PRO A 235 -4.75 7.12 1.82
N ARG A 236 -3.97 7.61 0.84
CA ARG A 236 -4.39 8.56 -0.21
C ARG A 236 -5.19 9.73 0.34
N ILE A 237 -4.71 10.29 1.46
CA ILE A 237 -5.47 11.23 2.31
C ILE A 237 -5.99 12.41 1.49
N ARG A 238 -5.15 12.93 0.60
CA ARG A 238 -5.48 14.01 -0.32
C ARG A 238 -6.68 13.67 -1.20
N ASP A 239 -6.67 12.52 -1.86
CA ASP A 239 -7.75 12.13 -2.76
C ASP A 239 -9.04 11.90 -1.98
N ARG A 240 -8.97 11.13 -0.89
CA ARG A 240 -10.13 10.79 -0.05
C ARG A 240 -10.82 12.04 0.52
N LEU A 241 -10.05 13.03 0.99
CA LEU A 241 -10.59 14.32 1.43
C LEU A 241 -11.20 15.11 0.26
N SER A 242 -10.51 15.20 -0.88
CA SER A 242 -10.99 15.94 -2.05
C SER A 242 -12.27 15.37 -2.69
N HIS A 243 -12.56 14.09 -2.42
CA HIS A 243 -13.75 13.37 -2.87
C HIS A 243 -14.86 13.33 -1.83
N GLY A 244 -14.64 13.84 -0.61
CA GLY A 244 -15.62 13.81 0.47
C GLY A 244 -15.90 12.39 0.99
N GLU A 245 -14.93 11.48 0.87
CA GLU A 245 -15.09 10.07 1.26
C GLU A 245 -14.84 9.84 2.75
N ILE A 246 -14.41 10.86 3.49
CA ILE A 246 -14.09 10.77 4.92
C ILE A 246 -15.06 11.66 5.71
N ASN A 247 -15.50 11.19 6.86
CA ASN A 247 -16.21 12.02 7.82
C ASN A 247 -15.24 13.01 8.48
N LEU A 248 -15.45 14.30 8.24
CA LEU A 248 -14.58 15.38 8.75
C LEU A 248 -14.62 15.49 10.29
N GLU A 249 -15.77 15.20 10.91
CA GLU A 249 -15.92 15.26 12.37
C GLU A 249 -15.21 14.11 13.09
N ALA A 250 -15.09 12.96 12.40
CA ALA A 250 -14.44 11.75 12.92
C ALA A 250 -13.05 11.52 12.32
N PHE A 251 -12.40 12.58 11.81
CA PHE A 251 -11.09 12.45 11.18
C PHE A 251 -10.02 12.07 12.23
N PRO A 252 -9.25 10.98 12.03
CA PRO A 252 -8.33 10.50 13.06
C PRO A 252 -7.20 11.49 13.37
N ARG A 253 -6.93 11.72 14.66
CA ARG A 253 -5.82 12.54 15.14
C ARG A 253 -4.48 12.00 14.63
N GLU A 254 -4.33 10.68 14.60
CA GLU A 254 -3.14 9.95 14.20
C GLU A 254 -2.73 10.34 12.78
N VAL A 255 -3.70 10.38 11.86
CA VAL A 255 -3.47 10.75 10.45
C VAL A 255 -3.04 12.21 10.34
N ALA A 256 -3.73 13.12 11.03
CA ALA A 256 -3.36 14.53 11.05
C ALA A 256 -1.97 14.75 11.65
N ASN A 257 -1.64 14.03 12.73
CA ASN A 257 -0.34 14.09 13.38
C ASN A 257 0.79 13.78 12.40
N GLN A 258 0.65 12.73 11.58
CA GLN A 258 1.67 12.37 10.59
C GLN A 258 1.88 13.47 9.54
N ILE A 259 0.81 14.06 9.02
CA ILE A 259 0.90 15.10 7.98
C ILE A 259 1.51 16.39 8.55
N VAL A 260 1.08 16.82 9.75
CA VAL A 260 1.65 18.00 10.41
C VAL A 260 3.11 17.77 10.77
N ALA A 261 3.46 16.60 11.32
CA ALA A 261 4.83 16.27 11.68
C ALA A 261 5.74 16.26 10.44
N PHE A 262 5.28 15.64 9.35
CA PHE A 262 6.01 15.65 8.09
C PHE A 262 6.17 17.08 7.54
N ALA A 263 5.14 17.91 7.59
CA ALA A 263 5.24 19.30 7.18
C ALA A 263 6.30 20.07 7.96
N ILE A 264 6.38 19.86 9.28
CA ILE A 264 7.42 20.44 10.14
C ILE A 264 8.82 20.00 9.67
N THR A 265 9.01 18.72 9.31
CA THR A 265 10.32 18.26 8.79
C THR A 265 10.72 18.94 7.48
N LEU A 266 9.76 19.24 6.59
CA LEU A 266 10.03 20.00 5.37
C LEU A 266 10.40 21.46 5.67
N LEU A 267 9.70 22.11 6.60
CA LEU A 267 10.04 23.46 7.05
C LEU A 267 11.48 23.53 7.58
N CYS A 268 11.89 22.54 8.38
CA CYS A 268 13.24 22.43 8.92
C CYS A 268 14.30 22.10 7.85
N LYS A 269 13.96 21.37 6.79
CA LYS A 269 14.93 21.02 5.74
C LYS A 269 15.37 22.24 4.93
N PHE A 270 14.49 23.22 4.76
CA PHE A 270 14.74 24.42 3.91
C PHE A 270 14.70 25.73 4.72
N PRO A 271 15.65 25.93 5.65
CA PRO A 271 15.68 27.11 6.49
C PRO A 271 16.17 28.36 5.74
N ASP A 272 15.86 29.54 6.29
CA ASP A 272 16.68 30.74 6.08
C ASP A 272 17.91 30.73 7.03
N GLU A 273 18.92 31.56 6.77
CA GLU A 273 20.23 31.50 7.45
C GLU A 273 20.17 31.58 9.00
N ASP A 274 19.10 32.16 9.57
CA ASP A 274 18.92 32.40 11.00
C ASP A 274 18.37 31.21 11.82
N MET A 275 18.14 30.03 11.23
CA MET A 275 17.37 28.94 11.87
C MET A 275 18.19 27.84 12.58
N PHE A 276 19.51 28.01 12.75
CA PHE A 276 20.37 26.93 13.26
C PHE A 276 19.98 26.45 14.67
N SER A 277 19.55 27.37 15.54
CA SER A 277 19.13 27.06 16.91
C SER A 277 17.86 26.19 17.00
N LEU A 278 16.91 26.39 16.08
CA LEU A 278 15.63 25.65 16.06
C LEU A 278 15.79 24.22 15.55
N LYS A 279 16.76 23.98 14.64
CA LYS A 279 17.07 22.63 14.14
C LYS A 279 17.69 21.73 15.20
N GLU A 280 18.45 22.33 16.10
CA GLU A 280 19.14 21.61 17.17
C GLU A 280 18.20 21.15 18.28
N HIS A 281 16.95 21.63 18.28
CA HIS A 281 15.94 21.23 19.26
C HIS A 281 15.67 19.73 19.21
N MET A 282 15.69 19.07 20.38
CA MET A 282 15.60 17.60 20.50
C MET A 282 14.35 17.03 19.79
N VAL A 283 13.22 17.71 19.93
CA VAL A 283 11.96 17.29 19.31
C VAL A 283 12.02 17.35 17.78
N ILE A 284 12.64 18.40 17.22
CA ILE A 284 12.83 18.54 15.77
C ILE A 284 13.79 17.48 15.23
N LYS A 285 14.89 17.20 15.95
CA LYS A 285 15.81 16.10 15.60
C LYS A 285 15.09 14.76 15.54
N SER A 286 14.19 14.49 16.50
CA SER A 286 13.38 13.27 16.49
C SER A 286 12.52 13.17 15.23
N LEU A 287 11.81 14.24 14.85
CA LEU A 287 11.01 14.28 13.63
C LEU A 287 11.87 14.08 12.37
N MET A 288 13.02 14.78 12.29
CA MET A 288 13.95 14.65 11.16
C MET A 288 14.52 13.23 11.03
N ASN A 289 14.82 12.57 12.15
CA ASN A 289 15.26 11.17 12.16
C ASN A 289 14.16 10.23 11.66
N CYS A 290 12.90 10.43 12.07
CA CYS A 290 11.77 9.66 11.55
C CYS A 290 11.60 9.82 10.03
N ALA A 291 11.60 11.06 9.52
CA ALA A 291 11.43 11.34 8.09
C ALA A 291 12.57 10.77 7.23
N SER A 292 13.78 10.79 7.77
CA SER A 292 14.99 10.37 7.06
C SER A 292 15.19 8.85 7.04
N CYS A 293 14.74 8.15 8.08
CA CYS A 293 14.72 6.70 8.18
C CYS A 293 13.45 6.06 7.60
N TYR A 294 12.50 6.87 7.13
CA TYR A 294 11.24 6.35 6.59
C TYR A 294 11.49 5.43 5.40
N GLN A 295 10.77 4.31 5.40
CA GLN A 295 10.68 3.38 4.29
C GLN A 295 9.21 3.24 3.91
N SER A 296 8.93 3.19 2.60
CA SER A 296 7.55 2.96 2.13
C SER A 296 6.96 1.70 2.78
N ARG A 297 5.73 1.83 3.27
CA ARG A 297 4.91 0.78 3.89
C ARG A 297 3.78 0.33 2.95
N PHE A 298 3.36 1.19 2.02
CA PHE A 298 2.24 0.99 1.11
C PHE A 298 2.64 0.65 -0.33
N HIS A 299 3.94 0.69 -0.67
CA HIS A 299 4.43 0.19 -1.96
C HIS A 299 4.24 -1.34 -2.08
N PRO A 300 3.93 -1.88 -3.28
CA PRO A 300 3.71 -3.32 -3.49
C PRO A 300 4.83 -4.23 -2.95
N ILE A 301 6.09 -3.81 -3.04
CA ILE A 301 7.23 -4.55 -2.46
C ILE A 301 7.10 -4.67 -0.94
N SER A 302 6.79 -3.57 -0.26
CA SER A 302 6.64 -3.52 1.20
C SER A 302 5.41 -4.29 1.66
N ARG A 303 4.32 -4.21 0.90
CA ARG A 303 3.10 -4.99 1.12
C ARG A 303 3.36 -6.49 1.00
N LEU A 304 4.08 -6.92 -0.04
CA LEU A 304 4.45 -8.32 -0.20
C LEU A 304 5.28 -8.84 0.99
N LYS A 305 6.26 -8.08 1.48
CA LYS A 305 7.03 -8.47 2.69
C LYS A 305 6.12 -8.73 3.89
N LYS A 306 5.17 -7.82 4.14
CA LYS A 306 4.21 -8.00 5.23
C LYS A 306 3.33 -9.23 5.02
N GLN A 307 2.79 -9.41 3.81
CA GLN A 307 1.96 -10.56 3.47
C GLN A 307 2.69 -11.91 3.59
N VAL A 308 3.99 -11.95 3.30
CA VAL A 308 4.84 -13.15 3.51
C VAL A 308 4.92 -13.49 5.00
N LEU A 309 5.19 -12.51 5.85
CA LEU A 309 5.28 -12.71 7.30
C LEU A 309 3.94 -13.14 7.90
N GLU A 310 2.82 -12.59 7.42
CA GLU A 310 1.48 -13.01 7.84
C GLU A 310 1.15 -14.44 7.37
N CYS A 311 1.51 -14.80 6.14
CA CYS A 311 1.36 -16.17 5.64
C CYS A 311 2.19 -17.17 6.43
N MET A 312 3.43 -16.82 6.76
CA MET A 312 4.31 -17.63 7.58
C MET A 312 3.68 -17.88 8.97
N LYS A 313 3.20 -16.83 9.65
CA LYS A 313 2.48 -16.97 10.93
C LYS A 313 1.27 -17.90 10.83
N SER A 314 0.48 -17.76 9.76
CA SER A 314 -0.67 -18.64 9.50
C SER A 314 -0.25 -20.10 9.34
N ILE A 315 0.82 -20.38 8.58
CA ILE A 315 1.33 -21.75 8.39
C ILE A 315 1.89 -22.34 9.69
N HIS A 316 2.51 -21.53 10.56
CA HIS A 316 3.01 -22.00 11.86
C HIS A 316 1.91 -22.53 12.77
N LEU A 317 0.68 -22.02 12.67
CA LEU A 317 -0.47 -22.55 13.42
C LEU A 317 -0.77 -24.02 13.09
N TRP A 318 -0.26 -24.55 11.97
CA TRP A 318 -0.51 -25.94 11.58
C TRP A 318 0.07 -26.96 12.56
N SER A 319 1.18 -26.66 13.25
CA SER A 319 1.74 -27.54 14.27
C SER A 319 0.90 -27.60 15.54
N GLU A 320 0.05 -26.60 15.75
CA GLU A 320 -0.84 -26.49 16.91
C GLU A 320 -2.26 -26.99 16.62
N LEU A 321 -2.52 -27.46 15.38
CA LEU A 321 -3.83 -27.96 15.00
C LEU A 321 -4.21 -29.20 15.83
N PRO A 322 -5.48 -29.31 16.22
CA PRO A 322 -5.93 -30.40 17.06
C PRO A 322 -5.80 -31.75 16.34
N THR A 323 -5.12 -32.69 16.99
CA THR A 323 -4.88 -34.04 16.48
C THR A 323 -5.84 -35.05 17.10
N VAL A 324 -6.18 -36.08 16.34
CA VAL A 324 -7.00 -37.20 16.83
C VAL A 324 -6.12 -38.14 17.66
N PRO A 325 -6.58 -38.64 18.83
CA PRO A 325 -5.82 -39.59 19.63
C PRO A 325 -5.42 -40.84 18.85
N GLU A 326 -4.16 -41.27 18.97
CA GLU A 326 -3.58 -42.37 18.18
C GLU A 326 -4.34 -43.69 18.31
N GLU A 327 -4.91 -43.96 19.48
CA GLU A 327 -5.76 -45.13 19.76
C GLU A 327 -6.98 -45.22 18.83
N GLN A 328 -7.55 -44.08 18.44
CA GLN A 328 -8.71 -43.99 17.54
C GLN A 328 -8.31 -44.03 16.06
N VAL A 329 -7.03 -43.79 15.76
CA VAL A 329 -6.47 -43.85 14.40
C VAL A 329 -6.11 -45.30 14.04
N GLN A 330 -5.52 -46.04 14.98
CA GLN A 330 -5.14 -47.45 14.78
C GLN A 330 -6.33 -48.39 14.54
N THR A 331 -7.53 -48.01 14.98
CA THR A 331 -8.77 -48.76 14.74
C THR A 331 -9.26 -48.69 13.29
N ILE A 332 -8.69 -47.80 12.47
CA ILE A 332 -9.08 -47.55 11.08
C ILE A 332 -8.10 -48.27 10.14
N LYS A 333 -8.52 -49.42 9.60
CA LYS A 333 -7.72 -50.22 8.64
C LYS A 333 -7.52 -49.48 7.31
N GLY A 334 -6.32 -49.56 6.74
CA GLY A 334 -6.02 -49.05 5.39
C GLY A 334 -5.30 -47.70 5.31
N LEU A 335 -4.63 -47.28 6.39
CA LEU A 335 -3.77 -46.09 6.43
C LEU A 335 -2.28 -46.45 6.22
N GLU A 336 -1.98 -47.44 5.39
CA GLU A 336 -0.61 -47.70 4.92
C GLU A 336 -0.25 -46.59 3.91
N GLY A 337 0.37 -45.51 4.41
CA GLY A 337 0.90 -44.46 3.56
C GLY A 337 2.22 -44.89 2.91
N ASN A 338 2.45 -44.45 1.67
CA ASN A 338 3.74 -44.56 0.98
C ASN A 338 4.83 -43.77 1.74
N THR A 339 5.37 -44.38 2.80
CA THR A 339 6.45 -43.83 3.64
C THR A 339 7.68 -43.50 2.81
N GLU A 340 8.03 -44.36 1.84
CA GLU A 340 9.16 -44.15 0.94
C GLU A 340 9.01 -42.88 0.07
N THR A 341 7.86 -42.69 -0.58
CA THR A 341 7.61 -41.50 -1.40
C THR A 341 7.63 -40.22 -0.56
N THR A 342 7.13 -40.30 0.68
CA THR A 342 7.14 -39.17 1.62
C THR A 342 8.56 -38.81 2.03
N SER A 343 9.41 -39.79 2.33
CA SER A 343 10.82 -39.59 2.64
C SER A 343 11.60 -38.97 1.47
N THR A 344 11.36 -39.42 0.23
CA THR A 344 12.00 -38.84 -0.97
C THR A 344 11.65 -37.36 -1.15
N LEU A 345 10.39 -36.99 -0.94
CA LEU A 345 9.95 -35.61 -1.09
C LEU A 345 10.53 -34.69 0.00
N ILE A 346 10.63 -35.18 1.24
CA ILE A 346 11.26 -34.43 2.34
C ILE A 346 12.74 -34.15 2.03
N LEU A 347 13.47 -35.14 1.51
CA LEU A 347 14.86 -34.95 1.07
C LEU A 347 14.96 -33.91 -0.05
N MET A 348 14.04 -33.95 -1.03
CA MET A 348 14.00 -32.96 -2.11
C MET A 348 13.76 -31.54 -1.60
N ILE A 349 12.85 -31.35 -0.63
CA ILE A 349 12.61 -30.04 -0.01
C ILE A 349 13.86 -29.55 0.71
N SER A 350 14.51 -30.42 1.49
CA SER A 350 15.73 -30.09 2.23
C SER A 350 16.87 -29.71 1.28
N GLU A 351 17.04 -30.44 0.17
CA GLU A 351 18.03 -30.16 -0.86
C GLU A 351 17.80 -28.78 -1.51
N ILE A 352 16.57 -28.52 -1.99
CA ILE A 352 16.23 -27.23 -2.62
C ILE A 352 16.40 -26.09 -1.62
N THR A 353 15.94 -26.26 -0.38
CA THR A 353 16.07 -25.24 0.66
C THR A 353 17.55 -24.90 0.89
N SER A 354 18.40 -25.93 1.04
CA SER A 354 19.84 -25.74 1.26
C SER A 354 20.52 -25.01 0.10
N GLN A 355 20.11 -25.29 -1.15
CA GLN A 355 20.60 -24.57 -2.32
C GLN A 355 20.16 -23.10 -2.34
N LEU A 356 18.89 -22.81 -2.03
CA LEU A 356 18.37 -21.44 -1.99
C LEU A 356 19.05 -20.61 -0.89
N LEU A 357 19.34 -21.21 0.26
CA LEU A 357 19.99 -20.54 1.38
C LEU A 357 21.41 -20.04 1.07
N GLN A 358 22.09 -20.60 0.07
CA GLN A 358 23.42 -20.12 -0.36
C GLN A 358 23.39 -18.69 -0.91
N TYR A 359 22.22 -18.19 -1.31
CA TYR A 359 22.02 -16.87 -1.90
C TYR A 359 21.51 -15.83 -0.89
N ARG A 360 21.56 -16.15 0.41
CA ARG A 360 21.27 -15.19 1.48
C ARG A 360 22.28 -14.02 1.41
N PRO A 361 21.84 -12.75 1.55
CA PRO A 361 22.76 -11.61 1.59
C PRO A 361 23.81 -11.76 2.71
N GLN A 362 25.06 -11.36 2.48
CA GLN A 362 26.18 -11.50 3.44
C GLN A 362 25.96 -10.79 4.78
N ASN A 363 25.05 -9.81 4.84
CA ASN A 363 24.73 -9.05 6.06
C ASN A 363 23.78 -9.79 7.02
N CYS A 364 23.38 -11.00 6.68
CA CYS A 364 22.45 -11.79 7.45
C CYS A 364 23.19 -12.75 8.40
N CYS A 365 22.95 -12.65 9.71
CA CYS A 365 23.77 -13.32 10.73
C CYS A 365 23.79 -14.86 10.59
N ASN A 366 24.97 -15.48 10.64
CA ASN A 366 25.14 -16.93 10.67
C ASN A 366 24.55 -17.47 11.99
N SER A 367 23.50 -18.29 11.90
CA SER A 367 23.16 -19.23 12.97
C SER A 367 23.21 -20.63 12.39
N ASP A 368 24.31 -21.32 12.68
CA ASP A 368 24.44 -22.76 12.51
C ASP A 368 23.50 -23.44 13.51
N ASP A 369 22.26 -23.73 13.11
CA ASP A 369 21.44 -24.71 13.82
C ASP A 369 20.49 -25.42 12.85
N PRO A 370 20.71 -26.72 12.58
CA PRO A 370 19.90 -27.47 11.64
C PRO A 370 18.62 -27.98 12.33
N ILE A 371 17.50 -27.85 11.61
CA ILE A 371 16.27 -28.63 11.81
C ILE A 371 15.42 -28.16 13.02
N ASN A 372 14.59 -27.13 12.81
CA ASN A 372 13.27 -26.95 13.42
C ASN A 372 12.52 -25.80 12.70
N SER A 373 11.24 -25.57 13.00
CA SER A 373 10.40 -24.50 12.39
C SER A 373 10.91 -23.07 12.64
N VAL A 374 11.78 -22.88 13.64
CA VAL A 374 12.29 -21.59 14.13
C VAL A 374 13.32 -20.90 13.20
N PRO A 375 14.27 -21.60 12.53
CA PRO A 375 15.21 -20.99 11.58
C PRO A 375 14.56 -20.36 10.33
N THR A 376 13.48 -20.93 9.79
CA THR A 376 12.80 -20.37 8.60
C THR A 376 12.14 -19.02 8.91
N GLU A 377 11.51 -18.90 10.07
CA GLU A 377 10.87 -17.65 10.49
C GLU A 377 11.88 -16.52 10.67
N ARG A 378 12.98 -16.78 11.38
CA ARG A 378 14.05 -15.80 11.57
C ARG A 378 14.64 -15.34 10.24
N LEU A 379 14.86 -16.27 9.32
CA LEU A 379 15.36 -15.98 7.99
C LEU A 379 14.40 -15.07 7.21
N LEU A 380 13.11 -15.38 7.19
CA LEU A 380 12.12 -14.58 6.48
C LEU A 380 12.02 -13.17 7.07
N ILE A 381 12.04 -13.03 8.39
CA ILE A 381 12.06 -11.72 9.08
C ILE A 381 13.25 -10.88 8.62
N GLU A 382 14.44 -11.48 8.59
CA GLU A 382 15.66 -10.78 8.24
C GLU A 382 15.74 -10.44 6.74
N LEU A 383 15.37 -11.37 5.85
CA LEU A 383 15.27 -11.09 4.42
C LEU A 383 14.23 -9.98 4.14
N CYS A 384 13.06 -10.02 4.79
CA CYS A 384 12.06 -8.96 4.69
C CYS A 384 12.56 -7.62 5.26
N SER A 385 13.50 -7.63 6.21
CA SER A 385 14.11 -6.42 6.77
C SER A 385 15.12 -5.75 5.81
N THR A 386 15.56 -6.46 4.76
CA THR A 386 16.50 -5.92 3.77
C THR A 386 15.89 -4.73 3.03
N ARG A 387 16.57 -3.59 2.98
CA ARG A 387 16.08 -2.40 2.27
C ARG A 387 16.07 -2.64 0.75
N ILE A 388 14.93 -2.40 0.11
CA ILE A 388 14.75 -2.50 -1.33
C ILE A 388 14.30 -1.14 -1.86
N CYS A 389 14.90 -0.66 -2.95
CA CYS A 389 14.50 0.61 -3.55
C CYS A 389 13.04 0.53 -4.05
N THR A 390 12.18 1.42 -3.58
CA THR A 390 10.77 1.48 -4.00
C THR A 390 10.51 2.62 -4.97
N LEU A 391 11.34 3.66 -4.94
CA LEU A 391 11.18 4.83 -5.78
C LEU A 391 11.50 4.52 -7.23
N TYR A 392 10.58 4.93 -8.10
CA TYR A 392 10.71 4.79 -9.56
C TYR A 392 10.96 3.35 -10.02
N SER A 393 10.38 2.36 -9.31
CA SER A 393 10.50 0.95 -9.68
C SER A 393 10.09 0.71 -11.14
N PRO A 394 10.96 0.07 -11.96
CA PRO A 394 10.64 -0.23 -13.35
C PRO A 394 9.42 -1.14 -13.51
N ARG A 395 8.73 -1.05 -14.66
CA ARG A 395 7.56 -1.90 -14.95
C ARG A 395 7.84 -3.41 -14.80
N PRO A 396 8.98 -3.96 -15.28
CA PRO A 396 9.29 -5.38 -15.07
C PRO A 396 9.35 -5.77 -13.58
N VAL A 397 9.86 -4.89 -12.72
CA VAL A 397 9.90 -5.13 -11.25
C VAL A 397 8.48 -5.24 -10.71
N LEU A 398 7.59 -4.30 -11.05
CA LEU A 398 6.21 -4.32 -10.60
C LEU A 398 5.44 -5.55 -11.12
N GLU A 399 5.68 -5.97 -12.37
CA GLU A 399 5.07 -7.20 -12.92
C GLU A 399 5.46 -8.44 -12.11
N ILE A 400 6.74 -8.60 -11.77
CA ILE A 400 7.21 -9.70 -10.92
C ILE A 400 6.57 -9.64 -9.53
N VAL A 401 6.57 -8.46 -8.89
CA VAL A 401 5.99 -8.28 -7.55
C VAL A 401 4.50 -8.64 -7.52
N VAL A 402 3.74 -8.29 -8.57
CA VAL A 402 2.32 -8.66 -8.69
C VAL A 402 2.15 -10.17 -8.74
N ILE A 403 2.97 -10.89 -9.53
CA ILE A 403 2.88 -12.35 -9.60
C ILE A 403 3.26 -12.98 -8.26
N LEU A 404 4.36 -12.55 -7.64
CA LEU A 404 4.78 -13.04 -6.33
C LEU A 404 3.72 -12.79 -5.25
N SER A 405 3.06 -11.62 -5.26
CA SER A 405 1.97 -11.29 -4.35
C SER A 405 0.76 -12.20 -4.55
N LYS A 406 0.41 -12.54 -5.80
CA LYS A 406 -0.64 -13.52 -6.07
C LYS A 406 -0.28 -14.91 -5.56
N ILE A 407 0.97 -15.37 -5.76
CA ILE A 407 1.42 -16.67 -5.23
C ILE A 407 1.29 -16.69 -3.71
N ASN A 408 1.77 -15.64 -3.02
CA ASN A 408 1.66 -15.54 -1.56
C ASN A 408 0.21 -15.53 -1.08
N ALA A 409 -0.68 -14.78 -1.75
CA ALA A 409 -2.10 -14.75 -1.40
C ALA A 409 -2.76 -16.13 -1.52
N GLN A 410 -2.43 -16.91 -2.56
CA GLN A 410 -2.90 -18.29 -2.68
C GLN A 410 -2.34 -19.18 -1.55
N CYS A 411 -1.04 -19.07 -1.22
CA CYS A 411 -0.46 -19.81 -0.08
C CYS A 411 -1.17 -19.49 1.24
N HIS A 412 -1.47 -18.21 1.49
CA HIS A 412 -2.19 -17.78 2.68
C HIS A 412 -3.60 -18.36 2.71
N GLN A 413 -4.31 -18.33 1.58
CA GLN A 413 -5.64 -18.90 1.46
C GLN A 413 -5.66 -20.42 1.69
N VAL A 414 -4.65 -21.17 1.20
CA VAL A 414 -4.49 -22.60 1.53
C VAL A 414 -4.36 -22.78 3.04
N SER A 415 -3.57 -21.93 3.71
CA SER A 415 -3.42 -21.98 5.16
C SER A 415 -4.73 -21.75 5.91
N GLU A 416 -5.49 -20.72 5.55
CA GLU A 416 -6.80 -20.46 6.15
C GLU A 416 -7.78 -21.63 5.93
N GLN A 417 -7.79 -22.21 4.72
CA GLN A 417 -8.63 -23.38 4.42
C GLN A 417 -8.23 -24.60 5.24
N VAL A 418 -6.93 -24.85 5.42
CA VAL A 418 -6.42 -25.97 6.23
C VAL A 418 -6.82 -25.80 7.69
N ILE A 419 -6.61 -24.61 8.26
CA ILE A 419 -6.95 -24.29 9.65
C ILE A 419 -8.46 -24.46 9.87
N ALA A 420 -9.28 -23.85 9.01
CA ALA A 420 -10.74 -23.95 9.11
C ALA A 420 -11.22 -25.39 8.94
N SER A 421 -10.68 -26.13 7.97
CA SER A 421 -11.04 -27.53 7.72
C SER A 421 -10.64 -28.44 8.86
N ALA A 422 -9.43 -28.27 9.40
CA ALA A 422 -8.96 -29.03 10.55
C ALA A 422 -9.84 -28.81 11.78
N GLY A 423 -10.18 -27.56 12.09
CA GLY A 423 -11.08 -27.23 13.21
C GLY A 423 -12.46 -27.87 13.06
N VAL A 424 -13.13 -27.66 11.92
CA VAL A 424 -14.47 -28.21 11.67
C VAL A 424 -14.46 -29.75 11.71
N ARG A 425 -13.48 -30.39 11.07
CA ARG A 425 -13.38 -31.86 11.04
C ARG A 425 -13.07 -32.43 12.42
N TYR A 426 -12.22 -31.78 13.20
CA TYR A 426 -11.93 -32.19 14.57
C TYR A 426 -13.21 -32.17 15.44
N THR A 427 -13.99 -31.09 15.42
CA THR A 427 -15.24 -31.01 16.17
C THR A 427 -16.25 -32.08 15.73
N GLN A 428 -16.35 -32.34 14.42
CA GLN A 428 -17.22 -33.40 13.89
C GLN A 428 -16.73 -34.81 14.27
N TRP A 429 -15.42 -34.99 14.41
CA TRP A 429 -14.84 -36.24 14.90
C TRP A 429 -15.22 -36.49 16.35
N MET A 430 -14.98 -35.49 17.23
CA MET A 430 -15.24 -35.59 18.66
C MET A 430 -16.73 -35.78 18.97
N SER A 431 -17.60 -35.12 18.21
CA SER A 431 -19.06 -35.30 18.30
C SER A 431 -19.58 -36.60 17.67
N LYS A 432 -18.70 -37.45 17.13
CA LYS A 432 -19.02 -38.71 16.43
C LYS A 432 -19.94 -38.54 15.21
N THR A 433 -20.02 -37.34 14.65
CA THR A 433 -20.87 -37.00 13.49
C THR A 433 -20.18 -37.28 12.14
N LEU A 434 -18.86 -37.48 12.11
CA LEU A 434 -18.14 -37.88 10.89
C LEU A 434 -18.45 -39.32 10.47
N ARG A 435 -18.85 -39.49 9.20
CA ARG A 435 -18.96 -40.80 8.54
C ARG A 435 -17.59 -41.41 8.28
N SER A 436 -17.50 -42.74 8.21
CA SER A 436 -16.25 -43.49 8.03
C SER A 436 -15.37 -42.98 6.87
N ARG A 437 -15.95 -42.72 5.68
CA ARG A 437 -15.19 -42.17 4.54
C ARG A 437 -14.62 -40.78 4.82
N GLN A 438 -15.34 -39.94 5.56
CA GLN A 438 -14.89 -38.59 5.91
C GLN A 438 -13.79 -38.64 6.99
N ARG A 439 -13.81 -39.65 7.87
CA ARG A 439 -12.74 -39.93 8.84
C ARG A 439 -11.43 -40.28 8.15
N HIS A 440 -11.46 -41.21 7.19
CA HIS A 440 -10.27 -41.57 6.40
C HIS A 440 -9.71 -40.34 5.66
N ASN A 441 -10.58 -39.53 5.07
CA ASN A 441 -10.16 -38.36 4.31
C ASN A 441 -9.57 -37.25 5.21
N TYR A 442 -10.09 -37.11 6.44
CA TYR A 442 -9.50 -36.23 7.44
C TYR A 442 -8.11 -36.70 7.90
N LEU A 443 -7.91 -38.01 8.09
CA LEU A 443 -6.57 -38.55 8.39
C LEU A 443 -5.59 -38.34 7.23
N ARG A 444 -6.04 -38.50 5.97
CA ARG A 444 -5.22 -38.16 4.79
C ARG A 444 -4.82 -36.69 4.81
N MET A 445 -5.75 -35.78 5.09
CA MET A 445 -5.44 -34.36 5.26
C MET A 445 -4.36 -34.14 6.32
N LEU A 446 -4.53 -34.70 7.52
CA LEU A 446 -3.56 -34.54 8.62
C LEU A 446 -2.16 -35.06 8.26
N ASN A 447 -2.07 -36.10 7.41
CA ASN A 447 -0.79 -36.57 6.89
C ASN A 447 -0.24 -35.64 5.80
N SER A 448 -1.08 -35.18 4.86
CA SER A 448 -0.67 -34.27 3.78
C SER A 448 -0.19 -32.92 4.31
N ILE A 449 -0.79 -32.37 5.37
CA ILE A 449 -0.39 -31.06 5.92
C ILE A 449 1.02 -31.08 6.53
N LYS A 450 1.47 -32.22 7.08
CA LYS A 450 2.85 -32.38 7.59
C LYS A 450 3.89 -32.17 6.49
N PHE A 451 3.51 -32.50 5.26
CA PHE A 451 4.35 -32.33 4.08
C PHE A 451 4.14 -30.97 3.41
N LEU A 452 2.88 -30.53 3.29
CA LEU A 452 2.54 -29.30 2.60
C LEU A 452 3.06 -28.07 3.35
N SER A 453 3.14 -28.10 4.68
CA SER A 453 3.68 -26.98 5.47
C SER A 453 5.13 -26.63 5.10
N PRO A 454 6.11 -27.57 5.11
CA PRO A 454 7.47 -27.31 4.60
C PRO A 454 7.53 -26.81 3.15
N VAL A 455 6.63 -27.28 2.28
CA VAL A 455 6.58 -26.83 0.87
C VAL A 455 6.12 -25.38 0.77
N LEU A 456 5.07 -25.00 1.52
CA LEU A 456 4.61 -23.62 1.54
C LEU A 456 5.68 -22.69 2.13
N GLN A 457 6.38 -23.14 3.18
CA GLN A 457 7.53 -22.41 3.73
C GLN A 457 8.66 -22.23 2.70
N LEU A 458 8.99 -23.27 1.93
CA LEU A 458 9.95 -23.18 0.83
C LEU A 458 9.53 -22.15 -0.23
N ILE A 459 8.24 -22.10 -0.57
CA ILE A 459 7.71 -21.09 -1.50
C ILE A 459 7.83 -19.67 -0.92
N LEU A 460 7.59 -19.49 0.39
CA LEU A 460 7.80 -18.18 1.04
C LEU A 460 9.28 -17.75 1.01
N ILE A 461 10.21 -18.69 1.25
CA ILE A 461 11.66 -18.42 1.11
C ILE A 461 11.99 -17.99 -0.32
N LEU A 462 11.50 -18.75 -1.31
CA LEU A 462 11.68 -18.44 -2.73
C LEU A 462 11.16 -17.03 -3.07
N ILE A 463 9.91 -16.71 -2.67
CA ILE A 463 9.31 -15.39 -2.89
C ILE A 463 10.21 -14.29 -2.31
N THR A 464 10.72 -14.49 -1.10
CA THR A 464 11.48 -13.46 -0.40
C THR A 464 12.86 -13.24 -1.00
N LEU A 465 13.56 -14.32 -1.38
CA LEU A 465 14.87 -14.23 -2.05
C LEU A 465 14.76 -13.56 -3.43
N GLU A 466 13.72 -13.92 -4.19
CA GLU A 466 13.42 -13.30 -5.48
C GLU A 466 13.02 -11.84 -5.32
N LEU A 467 12.30 -11.48 -4.25
CA LEU A 467 11.93 -10.10 -3.94
C LEU A 467 13.15 -9.25 -3.59
N VAL A 468 14.06 -9.74 -2.74
CA VAL A 468 15.32 -9.06 -2.41
C VAL A 468 16.14 -8.78 -3.66
N SER A 469 16.12 -9.70 -4.62
CA SER A 469 16.85 -9.61 -5.89
C SER A 469 16.02 -9.03 -7.04
N VAL A 470 14.83 -8.46 -6.77
CA VAL A 470 13.85 -8.15 -7.82
C VAL A 470 14.38 -7.20 -8.89
N HIS A 471 15.25 -6.26 -8.53
CA HIS A 471 15.84 -5.29 -9.45
C HIS A 471 16.79 -5.93 -10.48
N SER A 472 17.32 -7.13 -10.19
CA SER A 472 18.14 -7.89 -11.15
C SER A 472 17.35 -8.32 -12.39
N VAL A 473 16.01 -8.23 -12.37
CA VAL A 473 15.16 -8.48 -13.55
C VAL A 473 15.54 -7.57 -14.72
N CYS A 474 15.99 -6.35 -14.44
CA CYS A 474 16.40 -5.39 -15.46
C CYS A 474 17.67 -5.81 -16.20
N LYS A 475 18.43 -6.78 -15.67
CA LYS A 475 19.64 -7.32 -16.30
C LYS A 475 19.34 -8.53 -17.20
N LYS A 476 18.13 -9.09 -17.17
CA LYS A 476 17.76 -10.27 -17.97
C LYS A 476 17.55 -9.89 -19.43
N ASN A 477 18.04 -10.75 -20.33
CA ASN A 477 17.65 -10.68 -21.73
C ASN A 477 16.17 -11.08 -21.90
N PRO A 478 15.51 -10.70 -23.02
CA PRO A 478 14.08 -10.97 -23.21
C PRO A 478 13.70 -12.45 -23.15
N PHE A 479 14.57 -13.35 -23.60
CA PHE A 479 14.32 -14.79 -23.61
C PHE A 479 14.31 -15.37 -22.19
N ASP A 480 15.34 -15.06 -21.38
CA ASP A 480 15.43 -15.50 -19.98
C ASP A 480 14.34 -14.87 -19.12
N TYR A 481 13.96 -13.62 -19.42
CA TYR A 481 12.82 -12.97 -18.77
C TYR A 481 11.51 -13.71 -19.03
N GLN A 482 11.25 -14.11 -20.28
CA GLN A 482 10.04 -14.89 -20.61
C GLN A 482 10.05 -16.28 -19.97
N GLN A 483 11.21 -16.97 -19.92
CA GLN A 483 11.31 -18.25 -19.24
C GLN A 483 11.05 -18.11 -17.74
N TYR A 484 11.63 -17.09 -17.12
CA TYR A 484 11.41 -16.77 -15.71
C TYR A 484 9.94 -16.46 -15.39
N LEU A 485 9.27 -15.65 -16.24
CA LEU A 485 7.83 -15.39 -16.09
C LEU A 485 6.98 -16.66 -16.25
N LYS A 486 7.34 -17.55 -17.19
CA LYS A 486 6.65 -18.85 -17.34
C LYS A 486 6.79 -19.72 -16.10
N PHE A 487 7.97 -19.71 -15.48
CA PHE A 487 8.19 -20.39 -14.20
C PHE A 487 7.32 -19.80 -13.08
N LEU A 488 7.33 -18.48 -12.86
CA LEU A 488 6.49 -17.88 -11.82
C LEU A 488 5.00 -18.16 -12.05
N LYS A 489 4.54 -18.13 -13.31
CA LYS A 489 3.16 -18.49 -13.67
C LYS A 489 2.85 -19.96 -13.41
N SER A 490 3.80 -20.87 -13.54
CA SER A 490 3.58 -22.29 -13.19
C SER A 490 3.45 -22.48 -11.68
N ILE A 491 4.24 -21.75 -10.88
CA ILE A 491 4.10 -21.73 -9.42
C ILE A 491 2.77 -21.12 -8.99
N LEU A 492 2.34 -20.03 -9.64
CA LEU A 492 1.01 -19.46 -9.40
C LEU A 492 -0.11 -20.44 -9.73
N GLN A 493 -0.03 -21.10 -10.90
CA GLN A 493 -1.02 -22.10 -11.28
C GLN A 493 -1.06 -23.28 -10.30
N TYR A 494 0.10 -23.67 -9.78
CA TYR A 494 0.21 -24.68 -8.72
C TYR A 494 -0.51 -24.24 -7.45
N THR A 495 -0.28 -23.02 -6.95
CA THR A 495 -0.92 -22.56 -5.71
C THR A 495 -2.43 -22.30 -5.89
N GLU A 496 -2.90 -21.86 -7.06
CA GLU A 496 -4.32 -21.77 -7.38
C GLU A 496 -5.00 -23.15 -7.39
N ASN A 497 -4.30 -24.17 -7.91
CA ASN A 497 -4.79 -25.55 -7.87
C ASN A 497 -4.84 -26.10 -6.44
N LEU A 498 -3.85 -25.76 -5.60
CA LEU A 498 -3.89 -26.10 -4.17
C LEU A 498 -5.14 -25.53 -3.51
N VAL A 499 -5.41 -24.23 -3.66
CA VAL A 499 -6.62 -23.58 -3.09
C VAL A 499 -7.90 -24.30 -3.52
N THR A 500 -7.95 -24.77 -4.76
CA THR A 500 -9.10 -25.54 -5.25
C THR A 500 -9.20 -26.90 -4.56
N TYR A 501 -8.08 -27.61 -4.41
CA TYR A 501 -8.04 -28.98 -3.89
C TYR A 501 -8.17 -29.07 -2.37
N THR A 502 -7.65 -28.08 -1.63
CA THR A 502 -7.73 -27.98 -0.17
C THR A 502 -9.06 -27.40 0.32
N SER A 503 -9.92 -26.95 -0.60
CA SER A 503 -11.27 -26.47 -0.24
C SER A 503 -12.10 -27.59 0.41
N LEU A 504 -12.95 -27.20 1.37
CA LEU A 504 -13.88 -28.11 2.07
C LEU A 504 -14.76 -28.93 1.11
N GLN A 505 -15.07 -28.38 -0.07
CA GLN A 505 -15.94 -29.02 -1.06
C GLN A 505 -15.21 -30.07 -1.90
N LYS A 506 -13.97 -29.80 -2.32
CA LYS A 506 -13.19 -30.72 -3.17
C LYS A 506 -12.45 -31.76 -2.34
N ASN A 507 -11.70 -31.32 -1.33
CA ASN A 507 -11.02 -32.19 -0.36
C ASN A 507 -10.17 -33.30 -1.01
N LYS A 508 -9.29 -32.91 -1.94
CA LYS A 508 -8.49 -33.76 -2.84
C LYS A 508 -7.02 -33.83 -2.40
N TRP A 509 -6.76 -34.55 -1.32
CA TRP A 509 -5.44 -34.58 -0.67
C TRP A 509 -4.40 -35.44 -1.39
N ASP A 510 -4.83 -36.54 -2.01
CA ASP A 510 -3.92 -37.42 -2.77
C ASP A 510 -3.44 -36.72 -4.05
N GLU A 511 -4.34 -36.07 -4.79
CA GLU A 511 -4.00 -35.27 -5.97
C GLU A 511 -3.16 -34.03 -5.62
N THR A 512 -3.34 -33.49 -4.40
CA THR A 512 -2.49 -32.41 -3.88
C THR A 512 -1.04 -32.88 -3.78
N MET A 513 -0.78 -34.08 -3.25
CA MET A 513 0.58 -34.61 -3.13
C MET A 513 1.26 -34.82 -4.49
N GLU A 514 0.54 -35.34 -5.48
CA GLU A 514 1.05 -35.51 -6.85
C GLU A 514 1.39 -34.18 -7.51
N LEU A 515 0.51 -33.18 -7.34
CA LEU A 515 0.70 -31.83 -7.85
C LEU A 515 1.94 -31.19 -7.22
N THR A 516 2.12 -31.35 -5.91
CA THR A 516 3.27 -30.81 -5.18
C THR A 516 4.59 -31.43 -5.64
N ASN A 517 4.63 -32.74 -5.87
CA ASN A 517 5.84 -33.38 -6.41
C ASN A 517 6.26 -32.77 -7.75
N LYS A 518 5.30 -32.57 -8.68
CA LYS A 518 5.57 -31.92 -9.98
C LYS A 518 6.10 -30.50 -9.81
N ALA A 519 5.54 -29.73 -8.88
CA ALA A 519 6.01 -28.37 -8.59
C ALA A 519 7.45 -28.36 -8.05
N LEU A 520 7.80 -29.24 -7.12
CA LEU A 520 9.15 -29.34 -6.56
C LEU A 520 10.18 -29.71 -7.63
N ILE A 521 9.86 -30.64 -8.53
CA ILE A 521 10.73 -31.01 -9.66
C ILE A 521 11.00 -29.80 -10.56
N GLU A 522 9.97 -29.00 -10.88
CA GLU A 522 10.15 -27.80 -11.71
C GLU A 522 10.93 -26.71 -10.97
N ILE A 523 10.72 -26.50 -9.66
CA ILE A 523 11.54 -25.57 -8.85
C ILE A 523 13.02 -25.98 -8.91
N ARG A 524 13.32 -27.25 -8.66
CA ARG A 524 14.69 -27.79 -8.72
C ARG A 524 15.33 -27.56 -10.08
N LYS A 525 14.64 -27.93 -11.15
CA LYS A 525 15.12 -27.79 -12.53
C LYS A 525 15.41 -26.33 -12.92
N ILE A 526 14.59 -25.38 -12.46
CA ILE A 526 14.81 -23.95 -12.71
C ILE A 526 15.97 -23.42 -11.88
N ASN A 527 16.14 -23.92 -10.65
CA ASN A 527 17.28 -23.63 -9.80
C ASN A 527 18.59 -24.10 -10.44
N ASP A 528 18.64 -25.35 -10.90
CA ASP A 528 19.81 -25.95 -11.56
C ASP A 528 20.22 -25.19 -12.84
N ARG A 529 19.24 -24.63 -13.56
CA ARG A 529 19.46 -23.80 -14.75
C ARG A 529 19.89 -22.37 -14.44
N LYS A 530 19.97 -21.98 -13.16
CA LYS A 530 20.31 -20.63 -12.70
C LYS A 530 19.44 -19.52 -13.30
N LEU A 531 18.15 -19.80 -13.50
CA LEU A 531 17.22 -18.85 -14.15
C LEU A 531 16.53 -17.88 -13.19
N MET A 532 16.56 -18.11 -11.88
CA MET A 532 15.98 -17.22 -10.86
C MET A 532 16.75 -15.88 -10.72
N LEU A 533 16.12 -14.86 -10.13
CA LEU A 533 16.71 -13.51 -9.98
C LEU A 533 17.84 -13.48 -8.96
N MET A 534 17.72 -14.26 -7.88
CA MET A 534 18.75 -14.42 -6.85
C MET A 534 20.12 -14.83 -7.40
N HIS A 535 20.16 -15.58 -8.51
CA HIS A 535 21.40 -15.98 -9.18
C HIS A 535 22.14 -14.84 -9.87
N LEU A 536 21.47 -13.71 -10.13
CA LEU A 536 22.02 -12.53 -10.79
C LEU A 536 22.42 -11.44 -9.79
N ALA A 537 22.14 -11.65 -8.50
CA ALA A 537 22.44 -10.73 -7.42
C ALA A 537 23.82 -10.98 -6.77
N THR A 538 24.39 -12.17 -6.99
CA THR A 538 25.81 -12.50 -6.76
C THR A 538 26.67 -12.04 -7.93
#